data_AF-A0A662G8N8-F1
#
_entry.id   AF-A0A662G8N8-F1
#
_cell.length_a   1.000
_cell.length_b   1.000
_cell.length_c   1.000
_cell.angle_alpha   90.00
_cell.angle_beta   90.00
_cell.angle_gamma   90.00
#
_symmetry.space_group_name_H-M   'P 1'
#
loop_
_entity.id
_entity.type
_entity.pdbx_description
1 polymer ?
#
loop_
_entity_poly.entity_id
_entity_poly.type
_entity_poly.pdbx_seq_one_letter_code
_entity_poly.pdbx_strand_id
1 'polypeptide(L)' 'MYELAERIGVSPSLLNSALKRLKEDNIIYVWRSRALGCWKIGLKKDFIKQLEFLQKQKEEADKP' A
#
# COMPACT_ATOMS: atom_id res chain seq x y z
N MET A 1 0.10 -14.75 3.78
CA MET A 1 0.44 -14.12 2.48
C MET A 1 -0.38 -14.69 1.34
N TYR A 2 -0.57 -16.01 1.27
CA TYR A 2 -1.47 -16.64 0.29
C TYR A 2 -2.92 -16.13 0.36
N GLU A 3 -3.50 -15.98 1.56
CA GLU A 3 -4.86 -15.44 1.71
C GLU A 3 -5.03 -14.00 1.19
N LEU A 4 -3.98 -13.17 1.28
CA LEU A 4 -4.00 -11.80 0.75
C LEU A 4 -3.90 -11.82 -0.78
N ALA A 5 -3.10 -12.73 -1.32
CA ALA A 5 -2.94 -12.94 -2.76
C ALA A 5 -4.26 -13.40 -3.39
N GLU A 6 -4.95 -14.36 -2.74
CA GLU A 6 -6.27 -14.84 -3.16
C GLU A 6 -7.34 -13.75 -3.05
N ARG A 7 -7.36 -12.97 -1.95
CA ARG A 7 -8.32 -11.86 -1.79
C ARG A 7 -8.15 -10.75 -2.80
N ILE A 8 -6.93 -10.50 -3.26
CA ILE A 8 -6.60 -9.43 -4.23
C ILE A 8 -6.58 -9.99 -5.67
N GLY A 9 -6.69 -11.31 -5.86
CA GLY A 9 -6.67 -11.95 -7.17
C GLY A 9 -5.30 -11.88 -7.87
N VAL A 10 -4.22 -11.73 -7.11
CA VAL A 10 -2.85 -11.62 -7.64
C VAL A 10 -2.03 -12.84 -7.25
N SER A 11 -1.08 -13.24 -8.10
CA SER A 11 -0.22 -14.38 -7.78
C SER A 11 0.63 -14.08 -6.54
N PRO A 12 0.78 -15.02 -5.59
CA PRO A 12 1.52 -14.81 -4.35
C PRO A 12 3.00 -14.45 -4.57
N SER A 13 3.60 -14.92 -5.67
CA SER A 13 4.96 -14.56 -6.09
C SER A 13 5.08 -13.10 -6.54
N LEU A 14 4.07 -12.60 -7.25
CA LEU A 14 3.98 -11.19 -7.65
C LEU A 14 3.68 -10.29 -6.44
N LEU A 15 2.80 -10.75 -5.54
CA LEU A 15 2.47 -10.03 -4.32
C LEU A 15 3.71 -9.79 -3.45
N ASN A 16 4.58 -10.78 -3.28
CA ASN A 16 5.83 -10.60 -2.51
C ASN A 16 6.75 -9.54 -3.12
N SER A 17 6.93 -9.59 -4.44
CA SER A 17 7.77 -8.62 -5.15
C SER A 17 7.17 -7.21 -5.10
N ALA A 18 5.85 -7.09 -5.26
CA ALA A 18 5.13 -5.83 -5.13
C ALA A 18 5.20 -5.26 -3.72
N LEU A 19 4.96 -6.09 -2.68
CA LEU A 19 5.08 -5.67 -1.28
C LEU A 19 6.50 -5.23 -0.95
N LYS A 20 7.52 -5.89 -1.51
CA LYS A 20 8.92 -5.50 -1.33
C LYS A 20 9.17 -4.11 -1.92
N ARG A 21 8.78 -3.88 -3.17
CA ARG A 21 8.89 -2.57 -3.83
C ARG A 21 8.13 -1.48 -3.05
N LEU A 22 6.87 -1.72 -2.73
CA LEU A 22 6.05 -0.79 -1.93
C LEU A 22 6.67 -0.47 -0.55
N LYS A 23 7.40 -1.41 0.05
CA LYS A 23 8.14 -1.18 1.30
C LYS A 23 9.40 -0.35 1.06
N GLU A 24 10.14 -0.61 -0.02
CA GLU A 24 11.34 0.15 -0.43
C GLU A 24 10.98 1.60 -0.79
N ASP A 25 9.88 1.79 -1.53
CA ASP A 25 9.30 3.10 -1.85
C ASP A 25 8.68 3.81 -0.62
N ASN A 26 8.75 3.21 0.57
CA ASN A 26 8.18 3.76 1.80
C ASN A 26 6.67 4.05 1.69
N ILE A 27 5.95 3.27 0.89
CA ILE A 27 4.51 3.41 0.67
C ILE A 27 3.73 2.68 1.76
N ILE A 28 4.16 1.45 2.08
CA ILE A 28 3.49 0.59 3.07
C ILE A 28 4.37 0.32 4.27
N TYR A 29 3.73 0.02 5.39
CA TYR A 29 4.34 -0.65 6.53
C TYR A 29 3.62 -1.96 6.79
N VAL A 30 4.40 -2.98 7.15
CA VAL A 30 3.86 -4.29 7.48
C VAL A 30 4.20 -4.56 8.94
N TRP A 31 3.18 -4.81 9.76
CA TRP A 31 3.37 -5.28 11.13
C TRP A 31 2.73 -6.64 11.31
N ARG A 32 3.26 -7.43 12.25
CA ARG A 32 2.64 -8.67 12.69
C ARG A 32 1.79 -8.40 13.93
N SER A 33 0.48 -8.58 13.83
CA SER A 33 -0.43 -8.39 14.94
C SER A 33 -0.40 -9.66 15.80
N ARG A 34 0.29 -9.62 16.95
CA ARG A 34 0.34 -10.77 17.87
C ARG A 34 -1.05 -11.19 18.35
N ALA A 35 -1.97 -10.24 18.53
CA ALA A 35 -3.33 -10.49 19.03
C ALA A 35 -4.23 -11.27 18.05
N LEU A 36 -3.97 -11.17 16.74
CA LEU A 36 -4.84 -11.76 15.70
C LEU A 36 -4.12 -12.84 14.88
N GLY A 37 -2.86 -13.13 15.18
CA GLY A 37 -2.02 -14.04 14.40
C GLY A 37 -1.76 -13.61 12.96
N CYS A 38 -2.28 -12.44 12.54
CA CYS A 38 -2.30 -12.01 11.15
C CYS A 38 -1.29 -10.90 10.86
N TRP A 39 -0.94 -10.79 9.58
CA TRP A 39 -0.11 -9.72 9.05
C TRP A 39 -1.03 -8.55 8.67
N LYS A 40 -0.76 -7.37 9.26
CA LYS A 40 -1.43 -6.13 8.86
C LYS A 40 -0.50 -5.35 7.95
N ILE A 41 -1.08 -4.86 6.86
CA ILE A 41 -0.43 -3.97 5.91
C ILE A 41 -1.15 -2.63 6.01
N GLY A 42 -0.43 -1.58 6.35
CA GLY A 42 -0.95 -0.22 6.40
C GLY A 42 -0.18 0.69 5.45
N LEU A 43 -0.80 1.80 5.06
CA LEU A 43 -0.17 2.84 4.25
C LEU A 43 0.55 3.84 5.15
N LYS A 44 1.79 4.21 4.81
CA LYS A 44 2.53 5.22 5.56
C LYS A 44 1.85 6.59 5.39
N LYS A 45 1.89 7.38 6.48
CA LYS A 45 1.33 8.74 6.48
C LYS A 45 1.98 9.65 5.45
N ASP A 46 3.30 9.54 5.24
CA ASP A 46 4.01 10.32 4.22
C ASP A 46 3.49 10.05 2.82
N PHE A 47 3.20 8.78 2.51
CA PHE A 47 2.59 8.42 1.24
C PHE A 47 1.18 9.01 1.10
N ILE A 48 0.36 8.96 2.15
CA ILE A 48 -0.98 9.57 2.14
C ILE A 48 -0.88 11.07 1.86
N LYS A 49 0.03 11.78 2.52
CA LYS A 49 0.27 13.21 2.27
C LYS A 49 0.69 13.50 0.82
N GLN A 50 1.58 12.67 0.27
CA GLN A 50 1.96 12.78 -1.15
C GLN A 50 0.76 12.52 -2.08
N LEU A 51 -0.11 11.58 -1.74
CA LEU A 51 -1.32 11.28 -2.49
C LEU A 51 -2.31 12.43 -2.44
N GLU A 52 -2.54 13.01 -1.28
CA GLU A 52 -3.38 14.21 -1.10
C GLU A 52 -2.80 15.40 -1.90
N PHE A 53 -1.49 15.59 -1.86
CA PHE A 53 -0.82 16.62 -2.66
C PHE A 53 -1.00 16.40 -4.16
N LEU A 54 -0.82 15.18 -4.66
CA LEU A 54 -1.00 14.82 -6.06
C LEU A 54 -2.46 14.95 -6.51
N GLN A 55 -3.43 14.56 -5.67
CA GLN A 55 -4.85 14.77 -5.95
C GLN A 55 -5.18 16.25 -6.05
N LYS A 56 -4.67 17.06 -5.11
CA LYS A 56 -4.86 18.50 -5.12
C LYS A 56 -4.28 19.17 -6.36
N GLN A 57 -3.10 18.74 -6.80
CA GLN A 57 -2.50 19.22 -8.06
C GLN A 57 -3.31 18.82 -9.30
N LYS A 58 -3.95 17.65 -9.26
CA LYS A 58 -4.80 17.18 -10.36
C LYS A 58 -6.12 17.97 -10.44
N GLU A 59 -6.66 18.37 -9.29
CA GLU A 59 -7.87 19.20 -9.20
C GLU A 59 -7.60 20.67 -9.56
N GLU A 60 -6.40 21.19 -9.30
CA GLU A 60 -5.98 22.52 -9.76
C GLU A 60 -5.71 22.59 -11.27
N ALA A 61 -5.27 21.47 -11.87
CA ALA A 61 -5.06 21.35 -13.32
C ALA A 61 -6.35 21.14 -14.13
N ASP A 62 -7.47 20.82 -13.48
CA ASP A 62 -8.80 20.66 -14.09
C ASP A 62 -9.68 21.91 -13.86
N LYS A 63 -9.11 23.00 -13.34
CA LYS A 63 -9.82 24.28 -13.22
C LYS A 63 -9.77 25.02 -14.57
N PRO A 64 -10.92 25.31 -15.21
CA PRO A 64 -10.97 26.03 -16.48
C PRO A 64 -10.51 27.48 -16.36
#